data_AF-A0A543CXC3-F1
#
_entry.id   AF-A0A543CXC3-F1
#
_cell.length_a   1.000
_cell.length_b   1.000
_cell.length_c   1.000
_cell.angle_alpha   90.00
_cell.angle_beta   90.00
_cell.angle_gamma   90.00
#
_symmetry.space_group_name_H-M   'P 1'
#
loop_
_entity.id
_entity.type
_entity.pdbx_description
1 polymer ?
#
loop_
_entity_poly.entity_id
_entity_poly.type
_entity_poly.pdbx_seq_one_letter_code
_entity_poly.pdbx_strand_id
1 'polypeptide(L)'
;MTTMLSGRTPAYPGDDGAAFGGVSAMFAMVQRSNHATAFAGWIVATGAMGLVVQARTLESASRAPYSGLLFAALVPVLAAGTLVVILLVRAARLTRAAQEEFYRFIAEIPGDAPELCAPAVLQLQRLTAATRHRETLTQRALIWAYVSGTALLAWSAIAVAMASGH
;
A
#
# COMPACT_ATOMS: atom_id res chain seq x y z
N MET A 1 -42.51 38.12 -35.39
CA MET A 1 -42.61 38.16 -33.92
C MET A 1 -41.87 36.93 -33.43
N THR A 2 -40.62 37.11 -33.05
CA THR A 2 -39.57 36.07 -33.09
C THR A 2 -39.28 35.58 -31.68
N THR A 3 -39.44 34.28 -31.46
CA THR A 3 -39.20 33.59 -30.20
C THR A 3 -37.71 33.66 -29.86
N MET A 4 -37.33 34.42 -28.83
CA MET A 4 -35.96 34.39 -28.30
C MET A 4 -35.77 33.12 -27.46
N LEU A 5 -35.06 32.15 -28.04
CA LEU A 5 -34.44 31.06 -27.29
C LEU A 5 -33.34 31.64 -26.41
N SER A 6 -33.62 31.71 -25.11
CA SER A 6 -32.65 32.02 -24.06
C SER A 6 -31.51 31.01 -24.13
N GLY A 7 -30.37 31.45 -24.66
CA GLY A 7 -29.12 30.72 -24.66
C GLY A 7 -28.63 30.55 -23.23
N ARG A 8 -28.86 29.37 -22.65
CA ARG A 8 -28.02 28.88 -21.56
C ARG A 8 -26.66 28.50 -22.14
N THR A 9 -25.74 29.46 -22.16
CA THR A 9 -24.31 29.14 -22.09
C THR A 9 -24.07 28.38 -20.79
N PRO A 10 -23.58 27.13 -20.80
CA PRO A 10 -23.15 26.49 -19.57
C PRO A 10 -22.00 27.30 -18.99
N ALA A 11 -22.19 27.82 -17.78
CA ALA A 11 -21.10 28.39 -16.99
C ALA A 11 -20.07 27.27 -16.77
N TYR A 12 -18.88 27.42 -17.32
CA TYR A 12 -17.68 26.74 -16.85
C TYR A 12 -17.23 27.51 -15.60
N PRO A 13 -17.38 26.99 -14.38
CA PRO A 13 -16.70 27.57 -13.24
C PRO A 13 -15.26 27.06 -13.31
N GLY A 14 -14.37 27.97 -13.70
CA GLY A 14 -12.94 27.81 -13.43
C GLY A 14 -12.73 27.58 -11.95
N ASP A 15 -12.28 26.38 -11.63
CA ASP A 15 -11.66 26.05 -10.36
C ASP A 15 -10.37 25.28 -10.66
N ASP A 16 -9.53 25.91 -11.47
CA ASP A 16 -8.19 25.42 -11.76
C ASP A 16 -7.45 25.19 -10.43
N GLY A 17 -7.76 25.99 -9.39
CA GLY A 17 -7.30 25.81 -8.02
C GLY A 17 -7.69 24.48 -7.35
N ALA A 18 -8.94 24.01 -7.46
CA ALA A 18 -9.34 22.70 -6.95
C ALA A 18 -8.81 21.53 -7.78
N ALA A 19 -8.62 21.71 -9.09
CA ALA A 19 -7.97 20.71 -9.93
C ALA A 19 -6.49 20.52 -9.53
N PHE A 20 -5.73 21.60 -9.37
CA PHE A 20 -4.35 21.57 -8.87
C PHE A 20 -4.27 21.12 -7.39
N GLY A 21 -5.25 21.48 -6.57
CA GLY A 21 -5.42 20.97 -5.20
C GLY A 21 -5.64 19.45 -5.16
N GLY A 22 -6.42 18.91 -6.09
CA GLY A 22 -6.65 17.46 -6.23
C GLY A 22 -5.39 16.70 -6.67
N VAL A 23 -4.62 17.26 -7.61
CA VAL A 23 -3.37 16.65 -8.11
C VAL A 23 -2.28 16.66 -7.04
N SER A 24 -2.07 17.78 -6.35
CA SER A 24 -1.10 17.87 -5.25
C SER A 24 -1.44 16.94 -4.09
N ALA A 25 -2.72 16.82 -3.74
CA ALA A 25 -3.19 15.84 -2.76
C ALA A 25 -2.91 14.40 -3.21
N MET A 26 -3.09 14.09 -4.50
CA MET A 26 -2.75 12.77 -5.06
C MET A 26 -1.26 12.46 -4.93
N PHE A 27 -0.36 13.41 -5.24
CA PHE A 27 1.07 13.22 -5.03
C PHE A 27 1.43 12.94 -3.57
N ALA A 28 0.84 13.68 -2.64
CA ALA A 28 1.05 13.45 -1.21
C ALA A 28 0.57 12.06 -0.77
N MET A 29 -0.58 11.59 -1.28
CA MET A 29 -1.08 10.23 -1.04
C MET A 29 -0.11 9.17 -1.57
N VAL A 30 0.41 9.36 -2.79
CA VAL A 30 1.41 8.44 -3.39
C VAL A 30 2.67 8.39 -2.53
N GLN A 31 3.23 9.53 -2.15
CA GLN A 31 4.45 9.60 -1.35
C GLN A 31 4.29 8.89 0.00
N ARG A 32 3.19 9.15 0.72
CA ARG A 32 2.89 8.45 1.98
C ARG A 32 2.72 6.95 1.77
N SER A 33 2.02 6.54 0.72
CA SER A 33 1.82 5.12 0.41
C SER A 33 3.14 4.41 0.05
N ASN A 34 4.06 5.10 -0.63
CA ASN A 34 5.38 4.57 -0.97
C ASN A 34 6.22 4.36 0.29
N HIS A 35 6.23 5.35 1.20
CA HIS A 35 6.90 5.24 2.48
C HIS A 35 6.35 4.07 3.32
N ALA A 36 5.02 3.97 3.43
CA ALA A 36 4.36 2.87 4.14
C ALA A 36 4.69 1.50 3.52
N THR A 37 4.71 1.40 2.19
CA THR A 37 5.08 0.18 1.46
C THR A 37 6.53 -0.21 1.74
N ALA A 38 7.47 0.73 1.62
CA ALA A 38 8.88 0.49 1.84
C ALA A 38 9.16 0.02 3.27
N PHE A 39 8.55 0.69 4.26
CA PHE A 39 8.72 0.33 5.65
C PHE A 39 8.10 -1.03 5.99
N ALA A 40 6.88 -1.31 5.53
CA ALA A 40 6.24 -2.60 5.73
C ALA A 40 7.03 -3.74 5.07
N GLY A 41 7.54 -3.53 3.86
CA GLY A 41 8.43 -4.48 3.17
C GLY A 41 9.74 -4.72 3.92
N TRP A 42 10.35 -3.64 4.44
CA TRP A 42 11.57 -3.73 5.24
C TRP A 42 11.39 -4.57 6.51
N ILE A 43 10.28 -4.41 7.23
CA ILE A 43 9.98 -5.22 8.42
C ILE A 43 9.89 -6.71 8.06
N VAL A 44 9.11 -7.05 7.02
CA VAL A 44 8.92 -8.46 6.62
C VAL A 44 10.25 -9.08 6.18
N ALA A 45 11.05 -8.37 5.38
CA ALA A 45 12.35 -8.84 4.93
C ALA A 45 13.32 -9.05 6.11
N THR A 46 13.37 -8.09 7.04
CA THR A 46 14.22 -8.17 8.23
C THR A 46 13.79 -9.33 9.13
N GLY A 47 12.48 -9.52 9.31
CA GLY A 47 11.96 -10.65 10.08
C GLY A 47 12.29 -12.00 9.47
N ALA A 48 12.14 -12.14 8.15
CA ALA A 48 12.54 -13.35 7.43
C ALA A 48 14.03 -13.65 7.59
N MET A 49 14.89 -12.63 7.45
CA MET A 49 16.33 -12.78 7.66
C MET A 49 16.66 -13.16 9.12
N GLY A 50 15.97 -12.55 10.08
CA GLY A 50 16.12 -12.89 11.50
C GLY A 50 15.82 -14.36 11.80
N LEU A 51 14.78 -14.91 11.18
CA LEU A 51 14.47 -16.35 11.30
C LEU A 51 15.56 -17.24 10.69
N VAL A 52 16.14 -16.85 9.55
CA VAL A 52 17.25 -17.58 8.93
C VAL A 52 18.47 -17.58 9.84
N VAL A 53 18.83 -16.43 10.43
CA VAL A 53 19.96 -16.32 11.36
C VAL A 53 19.72 -17.15 12.63
N GLN A 54 18.48 -17.18 13.13
CA GLN A 54 18.11 -17.94 14.31
C GLN A 54 17.88 -19.44 14.06
N ALA A 55 18.09 -19.94 12.84
CA ALA A 55 17.85 -21.35 12.50
C ALA A 55 18.56 -22.33 13.44
N ARG A 56 19.81 -22.03 13.84
CA ARG A 56 20.56 -22.86 14.81
C ARG A 56 19.98 -22.80 16.22
N THR A 57 19.57 -21.62 16.67
CA THR A 57 18.89 -21.42 17.95
C THR A 57 17.57 -22.19 17.99
N LEU A 58 16.86 -22.24 16.86
CA LEU A 58 15.63 -23.00 16.71
C LEU A 58 15.87 -24.51 16.75
N GLU A 59 16.96 -24.99 16.16
CA GLU A 59 17.35 -26.38 16.28
C GLU A 59 17.62 -26.77 17.74
N SER A 60 18.33 -25.93 18.51
CA SER A 60 18.52 -26.17 19.95
C SER A 60 17.21 -26.09 20.75
N ALA A 61 16.38 -25.08 20.48
CA ALA A 61 15.10 -24.89 21.17
C ALA A 61 14.09 -26.00 20.85
N SER A 62 14.21 -26.65 19.68
CA SER A 62 13.33 -27.76 19.29
C SER A 62 13.39 -28.96 20.25
N ARG A 63 14.53 -29.11 20.94
CA ARG A 63 14.78 -30.18 21.92
C ARG A 63 14.26 -29.84 23.31
N ALA A 64 13.81 -28.61 23.55
CA ALA A 64 13.25 -28.17 24.82
C ALA A 64 11.80 -28.68 24.99
N PRO A 65 11.34 -28.92 26.24
CA PRO A 65 10.02 -29.50 26.51
C PRO A 65 8.84 -28.62 26.04
N TYR A 66 9.06 -27.32 25.82
CA TYR A 66 8.04 -26.38 25.36
C TYR A 66 8.18 -25.95 23.88
N SER A 67 8.99 -26.68 23.11
CA SER A 67 9.27 -26.34 21.71
C SER A 67 8.02 -26.27 20.83
N GLY A 68 7.05 -27.17 21.04
CA GLY A 68 5.78 -27.17 20.31
C GLY A 68 4.98 -25.87 20.50
N LEU A 69 4.96 -25.32 21.73
CA LEU A 69 4.29 -24.04 22.02
C LEU A 69 5.03 -22.87 21.37
N LEU A 70 6.37 -22.90 21.38
CA LEU A 70 7.19 -21.90 20.72
C LEU A 70 6.90 -21.87 19.21
N PHE A 71 6.88 -23.01 18.51
CA PHE A 71 6.55 -23.04 17.09
C PHE A 71 5.10 -22.66 16.81
N ALA A 72 4.14 -23.07 17.65
CA ALA A 72 2.74 -22.69 17.51
C ALA A 72 2.56 -21.16 17.60
N ALA A 73 3.32 -20.49 18.48
CA ALA A 73 3.32 -19.03 18.61
C ALA A 73 3.93 -18.30 17.40
N LEU A 74 4.76 -18.97 16.59
CA LEU A 74 5.35 -18.39 15.38
C LEU A 74 4.36 -18.36 14.20
N VAL A 75 3.44 -19.33 14.12
CA VAL A 75 2.44 -19.43 13.04
C VAL A 75 1.65 -18.12 12.82
N PRO A 76 1.04 -17.49 13.84
CA PRO A 76 0.31 -16.23 13.63
C PRO A 76 1.22 -15.09 13.16
N VAL A 77 2.50 -15.07 13.54
CA VAL A 77 3.48 -14.08 13.10
C VAL A 77 3.76 -14.22 11.61
N LEU A 78 3.97 -15.46 11.14
CA LEU A 78 4.17 -15.75 9.72
C LEU A 78 2.91 -15.47 8.89
N ALA A 79 1.73 -15.79 9.42
CA ALA A 79 0.46 -15.47 8.78
C ALA A 79 0.27 -13.94 8.63
N ALA A 80 0.59 -13.17 9.67
CA ALA A 80 0.55 -11.71 9.62
C ALA A 80 1.56 -11.16 8.59
N GLY A 81 2.79 -11.65 8.56
CA GLY A 81 3.78 -11.27 7.55
C GLY A 81 3.33 -11.59 6.11
N THR A 82 2.71 -12.76 5.90
CA THR A 82 2.13 -13.15 4.60
C THR A 82 0.99 -12.22 4.20
N LEU A 83 0.13 -11.85 5.15
CA LEU A 83 -0.95 -10.89 4.91
C LEU A 83 -0.42 -9.52 4.47
N VAL A 84 0.68 -9.04 5.08
CA VAL A 84 1.36 -7.80 4.64
C VAL A 84 1.74 -7.91 3.17
N VAL A 85 2.42 -8.98 2.76
CA VAL A 85 2.83 -9.20 1.37
C VAL A 85 1.62 -9.20 0.42
N ILE A 86 0.54 -9.91 0.77
CA ILE A 86 -0.68 -9.95 -0.03
C ILE A 86 -1.29 -8.55 -0.20
N LEU A 87 -1.37 -7.77 0.87
CA LEU A 87 -1.91 -6.42 0.84
C LEU A 87 -1.08 -5.49 -0.06
N LEU A 88 0.26 -5.56 0.05
CA LEU A 88 1.16 -4.77 -0.78
C LEU A 88 1.08 -5.16 -2.26
N VAL A 89 1.01 -6.46 -2.57
CA VAL A 89 0.82 -6.95 -3.95
C VAL A 89 -0.50 -6.47 -4.54
N ARG A 90 -1.60 -6.55 -3.77
CA ARG A 90 -2.91 -6.04 -4.20
C ARG A 90 -2.88 -4.53 -4.45
N ALA A 91 -2.25 -3.77 -3.55
CA ALA A 91 -2.07 -2.33 -3.71
C ALA A 91 -1.31 -2.00 -5.00
N ALA A 92 -0.21 -2.70 -5.27
CA ALA A 92 0.59 -2.51 -6.48
C ALA A 92 -0.18 -2.81 -7.77
N ARG A 93 -0.93 -3.93 -7.81
CA ARG A 93 -1.73 -4.31 -8.99
C ARG A 93 -2.79 -3.27 -9.32
N LEU A 94 -3.50 -2.76 -8.32
CA LEU A 94 -4.58 -1.79 -8.51
C LEU A 94 -4.07 -0.46 -9.05
N THR A 95 -2.97 0.05 -8.48
CA THR A 95 -2.39 1.31 -8.96
C THR A 95 -1.78 1.16 -10.34
N ARG A 96 -1.12 0.03 -10.63
CA ARG A 96 -0.54 -0.24 -11.94
C ARG A 96 -1.60 -0.22 -13.05
N ALA A 97 -2.73 -0.90 -12.85
CA ALA A 97 -3.81 -0.91 -13.84
C ALA A 97 -4.36 0.50 -14.11
N ALA A 98 -4.58 1.29 -13.07
CA ALA A 98 -5.06 2.67 -13.21
C ALA A 98 -4.02 3.59 -13.86
N GLN A 99 -2.74 3.41 -13.57
CA GLN A 99 -1.65 4.14 -14.22
C GLN A 99 -1.54 3.79 -15.71
N GLU A 100 -1.59 2.50 -16.06
CA GLU A 100 -1.55 2.05 -17.46
C GLU A 100 -2.72 2.62 -18.28
N GLU A 101 -3.93 2.67 -17.71
CA GLU A 101 -5.09 3.29 -18.35
C GLU A 101 -4.90 4.80 -18.54
N PHE A 102 -4.43 5.50 -17.50
CA PHE A 102 -4.17 6.94 -17.55
C PHE A 102 -3.10 7.31 -18.57
N TYR A 103 -1.99 6.57 -18.62
CA TYR A 103 -0.92 6.81 -19.59
C TYR A 103 -1.35 6.50 -21.02
N ARG A 104 -2.16 5.47 -21.23
CA ARG A 104 -2.75 5.18 -22.55
C ARG A 104 -3.64 6.34 -23.00
N PHE A 105 -4.48 6.85 -22.12
CA PHE A 105 -5.31 8.02 -22.41
C PHE A 105 -4.46 9.23 -22.78
N ILE A 106 -3.41 9.58 -22.02
CA ILE A 106 -2.51 10.69 -22.36
C ILE A 106 -1.86 10.50 -23.73
N ALA A 107 -1.41 9.28 -24.05
CA ALA A 107 -0.75 8.99 -25.32
C ALA A 107 -1.68 9.12 -26.54
N GLU A 108 -3.00 9.00 -26.34
CA GLU A 108 -4.02 9.12 -27.38
C GLU A 108 -4.54 10.56 -27.53
N ILE A 109 -4.20 11.48 -26.62
CA ILE A 109 -4.64 12.88 -26.68
C ILE A 109 -3.82 13.66 -27.72
N PRO A 110 -4.47 14.29 -28.72
CA PRO A 110 -3.80 15.22 -29.65
C PRO A 110 -3.14 16.38 -28.89
N GLY A 111 -1.95 16.83 -29.31
CA GLY A 111 -1.22 17.91 -28.64
C GLY A 111 -1.92 19.28 -28.66
N ASP A 112 -2.96 19.42 -29.45
CA ASP A 112 -3.85 20.58 -29.60
C ASP A 112 -5.19 20.43 -28.83
N ALA A 113 -5.36 19.33 -28.08
CA ALA A 113 -6.55 19.13 -27.27
C ALA A 113 -6.61 20.13 -26.09
N PRO A 114 -7.80 20.63 -25.74
CA PRO A 114 -7.96 21.52 -24.59
C PRO A 114 -7.51 20.82 -23.29
N GLU A 115 -6.70 21.51 -22.49
CA GLU A 115 -5.98 21.00 -21.31
C GLU A 115 -6.86 20.31 -20.25
N LEU A 116 -8.17 20.59 -20.22
CA LEU A 116 -9.12 20.06 -19.24
C LEU A 116 -10.47 19.71 -19.88
N CYS A 117 -10.48 18.67 -20.72
CA CYS A 117 -11.72 18.08 -21.21
C CYS A 117 -12.35 17.13 -20.17
N ALA A 118 -13.69 16.99 -20.19
CA ALA A 118 -14.43 16.07 -19.32
C ALA A 118 -13.84 14.63 -19.22
N PRO A 119 -13.34 13.98 -20.30
CA PRO A 119 -12.70 12.68 -20.18
C PRO A 119 -11.36 12.72 -19.42
N ALA A 120 -10.59 13.80 -19.49
CA ALA A 120 -9.35 13.94 -18.72
C ALA A 120 -9.62 14.06 -17.22
N VAL A 121 -10.68 14.80 -16.85
CA VAL A 121 -11.14 14.89 -15.45
C VAL A 121 -11.58 13.53 -14.94
N LEU A 122 -12.33 12.76 -15.74
CA LEU A 122 -12.77 11.41 -15.37
C LEU A 122 -11.59 10.45 -15.16
N GLN A 123 -10.57 10.49 -16.03
CA GLN A 123 -9.38 9.67 -15.89
C GLN A 123 -8.55 10.05 -14.65
N LEU A 124 -8.45 11.35 -14.36
CA LEU A 124 -7.80 11.83 -13.13
C LEU A 124 -8.55 11.38 -11.87
N GLN A 125 -9.89 11.39 -11.89
CA GLN A 125 -10.71 10.88 -10.79
C GLN A 125 -10.51 9.37 -10.57
N ARG A 126 -10.43 8.57 -11.64
CA ARG A 126 -10.13 7.13 -11.56
C ARG A 126 -8.76 6.87 -10.94
N LEU A 127 -7.74 7.59 -11.40
CA LEU A 127 -6.38 7.49 -10.85
C LEU A 127 -6.32 7.90 -9.37
N THR A 128 -7.06 8.96 -9.01
CA THR A 128 -7.15 9.44 -7.63
C THR A 128 -7.84 8.40 -6.73
N ALA A 129 -8.93 7.80 -7.18
CA ALA A 129 -9.64 6.75 -6.45
C ALA A 129 -8.76 5.51 -6.25
N ALA A 130 -8.04 5.08 -7.29
CA ALA A 130 -7.09 3.98 -7.20
C ALA A 130 -5.94 4.28 -6.22
N THR A 131 -5.42 5.51 -6.24
CA THR A 131 -4.38 5.98 -5.30
C THR A 131 -4.87 5.99 -3.86
N ARG A 132 -6.10 6.45 -3.61
CA ARG A 132 -6.70 6.42 -2.27
C ARG A 132 -6.88 4.99 -1.77
N HIS A 133 -7.34 4.09 -2.63
CA HIS A 133 -7.48 2.68 -2.27
C HIS A 133 -6.13 2.02 -1.96
N ARG A 134 -5.10 2.34 -2.76
CA ARG A 134 -3.72 1.94 -2.50
C ARG A 134 -3.25 2.43 -1.13
N GLU A 135 -3.46 3.71 -0.80
CA GLU A 135 -3.08 4.28 0.49
C GLU A 135 -3.70 3.49 1.65
N THR A 136 -5.02 3.21 1.59
CA THR A 136 -5.71 2.39 2.60
C THR A 136 -5.09 1.00 2.76
N LEU A 137 -4.82 0.30 1.65
CA LEU A 137 -4.19 -1.03 1.71
C LEU A 137 -2.77 -0.97 2.29
N THR A 138 -1.98 0.03 1.91
CA THR A 138 -0.61 0.21 2.42
C THR A 138 -0.58 0.59 3.89
N GLN A 139 -1.54 1.37 4.40
CA GLN A 139 -1.67 1.64 5.83
C GLN A 139 -2.08 0.40 6.61
N ARG A 140 -3.00 -0.41 6.09
CA ARG A 140 -3.33 -1.71 6.71
C ARG A 140 -2.12 -2.64 6.73
N ALA A 141 -1.37 -2.70 5.64
CA ALA A 141 -0.13 -3.47 5.57
C ALA A 141 0.89 -2.98 6.60
N LEU A 142 1.02 -1.66 6.79
CA LEU A 142 1.89 -1.06 7.80
C LEU A 142 1.50 -1.47 9.23
N ILE A 143 0.21 -1.44 9.57
CA ILE A 143 -0.28 -1.87 10.88
C ILE A 143 0.09 -3.33 11.15
N TRP A 144 -0.19 -4.22 10.19
CA TRP A 144 0.16 -5.63 10.31
C TRP A 144 1.68 -5.86 10.34
N ALA A 145 2.45 -5.04 9.62
CA ALA A 145 3.91 -5.09 9.69
C ALA A 145 4.39 -4.78 11.10
N TYR A 146 3.91 -3.71 11.74
CA TYR A 146 4.24 -3.41 13.14
C TYR A 146 3.88 -4.55 14.10
N VAL A 147 2.66 -5.07 14.02
CA VAL A 147 2.19 -6.17 14.87
C VAL A 147 3.04 -7.43 14.66
N SER A 148 3.33 -7.78 13.41
CA SER A 148 4.16 -8.96 13.10
C SER A 148 5.61 -8.78 13.55
N GLY A 149 6.19 -7.59 13.36
CA GLY A 149 7.57 -7.29 13.77
C GLY A 149 7.74 -7.32 15.29
N THR A 150 6.83 -6.72 16.05
CA THR A 150 6.89 -6.75 17.52
C THR A 150 6.68 -8.15 18.07
N ALA A 151 5.73 -8.90 17.52
CA ALA A 151 5.50 -10.29 17.88
C ALA A 151 6.72 -11.18 17.58
N LEU A 152 7.38 -10.97 16.43
CA LEU A 152 8.59 -11.71 16.07
C LEU A 152 9.77 -11.42 17.00
N LEU A 153 9.93 -10.16 17.41
CA LEU A 153 10.97 -9.78 18.37
C LEU A 153 10.73 -10.42 19.74
N ALA A 154 9.49 -10.35 20.24
CA ALA A 154 9.12 -11.00 21.50
C ALA A 154 9.34 -12.52 21.44
N TRP A 155 8.89 -13.15 20.35
CA TRP A 155 9.10 -14.57 20.12
C TRP A 155 10.59 -14.95 20.05
N SER A 156 11.41 -14.15 19.37
CA SER A 156 12.85 -14.38 19.27
C SER A 156 13.54 -14.29 20.64
N ALA A 157 13.15 -13.33 21.48
CA ALA A 157 13.68 -13.20 22.83
C ALA A 157 13.37 -14.45 23.67
N ILE A 158 12.14 -14.99 23.56
CA ILE A 158 11.73 -16.23 24.23
C ILE A 158 12.55 -17.41 23.70
N ALA A 159 12.71 -17.53 22.38
CA ALA A 159 13.47 -18.61 21.76
C ALA A 159 14.94 -18.61 22.23
N VAL A 160 15.57 -17.43 22.32
CA VAL A 160 16.93 -17.27 22.82
C VAL A 160 17.03 -17.62 24.31
N ALA A 161 16.09 -17.16 25.15
CA ALA A 161 16.08 -17.48 26.58
C ALA A 161 15.93 -18.99 26.84
N MET A 162 15.04 -19.65 26.09
CA MET A 162 14.87 -21.10 26.16
C MET A 162 16.12 -21.86 25.70
N ALA A 163 16.79 -21.37 24.66
CA ALA A 163 18.02 -21.98 24.15
C ALA A 163 19.22 -21.79 25.11
N SER A 164 19.23 -20.73 25.93
CA SER A 164 20.28 -20.49 26.93
C SER A 164 20.05 -21.17 28.28
N GLY A 165 18.92 -21.89 28.46
CA GLY A 165 18.66 -22.69 29.66
C GLY A 165 18.12 -21.89 30.86
N HIS A 166 17.56 -20.71 30.62
CA HIS A 166 16.80 -19.93 31.61
C HIS A 166 15.31 -20.22 31.56
#